data_AF-A0A3A0FSE4-F1
#
_entry.id   AF-A0A3A0FSE4-F1
#
_cell.length_a   1.000
_cell.length_b   1.000
_cell.length_c   1.000
_cell.angle_alpha   90.00
_cell.angle_beta   90.00
_cell.angle_gamma   90.00
#
_symmetry.space_group_name_H-M   'P 1'
#
loop_
_entity.id
_entity.type
_entity.pdbx_description
1 polymer ?
#
loop_
_entity_poly.entity_id
_entity_poly.type
_entity_poly.pdbx_seq_one_letter_code
_entity_poly.pdbx_strand_id
1 'polypeptide(L)'
;MNLPKNSILYFLVIFSVILAGCSGQPLSQREKGVLGGAAIGSGLGAIVGNQTGSTGAGIAIGGAAGAITGGLIGNELDNQDAAQKEQDERLRRQEEELRRQRREIQELKRQQGQSDSY
;
A
#
# COMPACT_ATOMS: atom_id res chain seq x y z
N MET A 1 -0.86 -37.59 -21.07
CA MET A 1 -1.63 -36.43 -20.55
C MET A 1 -2.02 -35.56 -21.73
N ASN A 2 -3.27 -35.65 -22.19
CA ASN A 2 -3.77 -34.78 -23.25
C ASN A 2 -4.28 -33.49 -22.60
N LEU A 3 -3.48 -32.42 -22.65
CA LEU A 3 -3.97 -31.10 -22.22
C LEU A 3 -4.94 -30.58 -23.30
N PRO A 4 -6.17 -30.19 -22.95
CA PRO A 4 -7.09 -29.60 -23.90
C PRO A 4 -6.50 -28.27 -24.39
N LYS A 5 -6.57 -28.01 -25.70
CA LYS A 5 -6.08 -26.75 -26.33
C LYS A 5 -6.58 -25.48 -25.62
N ASN A 6 -7.74 -25.57 -24.97
CA ASN A 6 -8.37 -24.49 -24.22
C ASN A 6 -7.60 -24.13 -22.93
N SER A 7 -6.94 -25.08 -22.27
CA SER A 7 -6.12 -24.80 -21.07
C SER A 7 -4.89 -23.97 -21.40
N ILE A 8 -4.32 -24.16 -22.59
CA ILE A 8 -3.19 -23.33 -23.07
C ILE A 8 -3.66 -21.89 -23.28
N LEU A 9 -4.85 -21.70 -23.86
CA LEU A 9 -5.45 -20.37 -24.03
C LEU A 9 -5.69 -19.67 -22.69
N TYR A 10 -6.25 -20.37 -21.70
CA TYR A 10 -6.47 -19.82 -20.35
C TYR A 10 -5.16 -19.41 -19.68
N PHE A 11 -4.14 -20.26 -19.75
CA PHE A 11 -2.84 -19.98 -19.16
C PHE A 11 -2.18 -18.76 -19.81
N LEU A 12 -2.31 -18.63 -21.14
CA LEU A 12 -1.75 -17.52 -21.90
C LEU A 12 -2.47 -16.19 -21.59
N VAL A 13 -3.79 -16.22 -21.43
CA VAL A 13 -4.58 -15.05 -21.01
C VAL A 13 -4.21 -14.61 -19.59
N ILE A 14 -4.14 -15.54 -18.63
CA ILE A 14 -3.75 -15.25 -17.25
C ILE A 14 -2.33 -14.69 -17.19
N PHE A 15 -1.40 -15.30 -17.93
CA PHE A 15 0.00 -14.86 -18.00
C PHE A 15 0.11 -13.45 -18.58
N SER A 16 -0.66 -13.13 -19.63
CA SER A 16 -0.68 -11.79 -20.22
C SER A 16 -1.20 -10.72 -19.25
N VAL A 17 -2.21 -11.03 -18.42
CA VAL A 17 -2.73 -10.10 -17.40
C VAL A 17 -1.70 -9.85 -16.30
N ILE A 18 -0.99 -10.89 -15.86
CA ILE A 18 0.08 -10.77 -14.86
C ILE A 18 1.24 -9.93 -15.41
N LEU A 19 1.63 -10.14 -16.67
CA LEU A 19 2.68 -9.33 -17.32
C LEU A 19 2.26 -7.87 -17.49
N ALA A 20 0.99 -7.59 -17.81
CA ALA A 20 0.46 -6.24 -17.89
C ALA A 20 0.34 -5.55 -16.51
N GLY A 21 0.13 -6.33 -15.43
CA GLY A 21 0.15 -5.83 -14.06
C GLY A 21 1.56 -5.54 -13.52
N CYS A 22 2.60 -6.12 -14.12
CA CYS A 22 3.99 -5.91 -13.70
C CYS A 22 4.59 -4.58 -14.20
N SER A 23 3.98 -3.95 -15.20
CA SER A 23 4.37 -2.65 -15.74
C SER A 23 3.34 -1.54 -15.47
N GLY A 24 2.28 -1.84 -14.72
CA GLY A 24 1.21 -0.91 -14.40
C GLY A 24 1.68 0.22 -13.50
N GLN A 25 1.25 1.44 -13.83
CA GLN A 25 1.34 2.65 -13.00
C GLN A 25 1.15 2.34 -11.49
N PRO A 26 1.81 3.08 -10.58
CA PRO A 26 1.54 2.93 -9.16
C PRO A 26 0.04 3.08 -8.91
N LEU A 27 -0.62 2.01 -8.47
CA LEU A 27 -2.05 2.04 -8.16
C LEU A 27 -2.30 3.13 -7.11
N SER A 28 -3.35 3.92 -7.32
CA SER A 28 -3.85 4.88 -6.33
C SER A 28 -4.20 4.15 -5.02
N GLN A 29 -4.22 4.85 -3.88
CA GLN A 29 -4.64 4.20 -2.63
C GLN A 29 -6.09 3.73 -2.71
N ARG A 30 -6.93 4.44 -3.47
CA ARG A 30 -8.26 3.95 -3.84
C ARG A 30 -8.24 2.61 -4.55
N GLU A 31 -7.47 2.46 -5.63
CA GLU A 31 -7.41 1.18 -6.36
C GLU A 31 -6.80 0.06 -5.53
N LYS A 32 -5.77 0.35 -4.72
CA LYS A 32 -5.22 -0.61 -3.76
C LYS A 32 -6.26 -1.03 -2.72
N GLY A 33 -7.04 -0.07 -2.22
CA GLY A 33 -8.13 -0.30 -1.29
C GLY A 33 -9.23 -1.17 -1.90
N VAL A 34 -9.70 -0.82 -3.11
CA VAL A 34 -10.69 -1.62 -3.86
C VAL A 34 -10.16 -3.03 -4.08
N LEU A 35 -8.95 -3.17 -4.60
CA LEU A 35 -8.38 -4.48 -4.98
C LEU A 35 -8.09 -5.33 -3.74
N GLY A 36 -7.49 -4.75 -2.71
CA GLY A 36 -7.19 -5.44 -1.45
C GLY A 36 -8.46 -5.82 -0.70
N GLY A 37 -9.43 -4.90 -0.62
CA GLY A 37 -10.74 -5.14 -0.03
C GLY A 37 -11.52 -6.22 -0.79
N ALA A 38 -11.51 -6.18 -2.12
CA ALA A 38 -12.14 -7.20 -2.96
C ALA A 38 -11.49 -8.57 -2.78
N ALA A 39 -10.15 -8.63 -2.73
CA ALA A 39 -9.43 -9.89 -2.55
C ALA A 39 -9.71 -10.52 -1.18
N ILE A 40 -9.63 -9.73 -0.11
CA ILE A 40 -9.92 -10.19 1.26
C ILE A 40 -11.40 -10.58 1.38
N GLY A 41 -12.30 -9.72 0.90
CA GLY A 41 -13.74 -9.95 0.95
C GLY A 41 -14.17 -11.17 0.14
N SER A 42 -13.59 -11.39 -1.05
CA SER A 42 -13.81 -12.59 -1.86
C SER A 42 -13.27 -13.84 -1.19
N GLY A 43 -12.10 -13.75 -0.55
CA GLY A 43 -11.51 -14.89 0.17
C GLY A 43 -12.37 -15.32 1.36
N LEU A 44 -12.79 -14.38 2.19
CA LEU A 44 -13.71 -14.64 3.31
C LEU A 44 -15.08 -15.12 2.82
N GLY A 45 -15.62 -14.47 1.78
CA GLY A 45 -16.87 -14.83 1.14
C GLY A 45 -16.84 -16.24 0.53
N ALA A 46 -15.71 -16.68 -0.03
CA ALA A 46 -15.53 -18.04 -0.53
C ALA A 46 -15.62 -19.06 0.60
N ILE A 47 -15.00 -18.80 1.75
CA ILE A 47 -15.00 -19.71 2.90
C ILE A 47 -16.42 -19.91 3.44
N VAL A 48 -17.15 -18.81 3.64
CA VAL A 48 -18.53 -18.85 4.15
C VAL A 48 -19.50 -19.40 3.09
N GLY A 49 -19.33 -18.99 1.84
CA GLY A 49 -20.10 -19.50 0.70
C GLY A 49 -19.92 -21.01 0.52
N ASN A 50 -18.71 -21.52 0.74
CA ASN A 50 -18.43 -22.95 0.66
C ASN A 50 -19.16 -23.76 1.75
N GLN A 51 -19.34 -23.19 2.94
CA GLN A 51 -20.11 -23.84 4.01
C GLN A 51 -21.62 -23.85 3.75
N THR A 52 -22.12 -22.85 3.02
CA THR A 52 -23.55 -22.68 2.71
C THR A 52 -23.94 -23.28 1.35
N GLY A 53 -23.00 -23.90 0.64
CA GLY A 53 -23.21 -24.51 -0.67
C GLY A 53 -23.24 -23.52 -1.84
N SER A 54 -22.87 -22.25 -1.62
CA SER A 54 -22.84 -21.21 -2.65
C SER A 54 -21.56 -20.38 -2.59
N THR A 55 -20.43 -21.02 -2.89
CA THR A 55 -19.11 -20.39 -2.96
C THR A 55 -19.09 -19.20 -3.93
N GLY A 56 -19.75 -19.34 -5.10
CA GLY A 56 -19.81 -18.28 -6.10
C GLY A 56 -20.55 -17.03 -5.62
N ALA A 57 -21.68 -17.20 -4.94
CA ALA A 57 -22.42 -16.08 -4.36
C ALA A 57 -21.63 -15.43 -3.22
N GLY A 58 -20.99 -16.24 -2.37
CA GLY A 58 -20.14 -15.74 -1.29
C GLY A 58 -18.96 -14.91 -1.81
N ILE A 59 -18.27 -15.38 -2.85
CA ILE A 59 -17.20 -14.63 -3.53
C ILE A 59 -17.74 -13.32 -4.11
N ALA A 60 -18.85 -13.36 -4.84
CA ALA A 60 -19.38 -12.17 -5.49
C ALA A 60 -19.81 -11.09 -4.48
N ILE A 61 -20.53 -11.49 -3.42
CA ILE A 61 -21.02 -10.57 -2.39
C ILE A 61 -19.86 -10.06 -1.55
N GLY A 62 -18.99 -10.95 -1.07
CA GLY A 62 -17.83 -10.58 -0.26
C GLY A 62 -16.86 -9.70 -1.04
N GLY A 63 -16.61 -10.03 -2.31
CA GLY A 63 -15.77 -9.24 -3.21
C GLY A 63 -16.34 -7.87 -3.50
N ALA A 64 -17.63 -7.76 -3.81
CA ALA A 64 -18.28 -6.47 -4.07
C ALA A 64 -18.34 -5.59 -2.80
N ALA A 65 -18.71 -6.16 -1.65
CA ALA A 65 -18.75 -5.44 -0.39
C ALA A 65 -17.34 -4.99 0.04
N GLY A 66 -16.35 -5.87 -0.10
CA GLY A 66 -14.94 -5.57 0.17
C GLY A 66 -14.38 -4.51 -0.78
N ALA A 67 -14.70 -4.57 -2.07
CA ALA A 67 -14.33 -3.57 -3.07
C ALA A 67 -14.88 -2.19 -2.75
N ILE A 68 -16.17 -2.09 -2.44
CA ILE A 68 -16.82 -0.82 -2.10
C ILE A 68 -16.19 -0.24 -0.83
N THR A 69 -16.09 -1.05 0.22
CA THR A 69 -15.54 -0.61 1.51
C THR A 69 -14.08 -0.18 1.37
N GLY A 70 -13.27 -1.01 0.72
CA GLY A 70 -11.86 -0.73 0.49
C GLY A 70 -11.64 0.48 -0.41
N GLY A 71 -12.51 0.71 -1.40
CA GLY A 71 -12.45 1.91 -2.24
C GLY A 71 -12.80 3.20 -1.51
N LEU A 72 -13.75 3.16 -0.57
CA LEU A 72 -14.06 4.31 0.27
C LEU A 72 -12.90 4.66 1.19
N ILE A 73 -12.31 3.66 1.87
CA ILE A 73 -11.16 3.86 2.76
C ILE A 73 -9.93 4.31 1.98
N GLY A 74 -9.66 3.70 0.83
CA GLY A 74 -8.54 4.07 -0.04
C GLY A 74 -8.63 5.50 -0.56
N ASN A 75 -9.85 5.99 -0.81
CA ASN A 75 -10.06 7.39 -1.22
C ASN A 75 -9.70 8.40 -0.11
N GLU A 76 -9.94 8.04 1.15
CA GLU A 76 -9.54 8.87 2.30
C GLU A 76 -8.02 8.84 2.52
N LEU A 77 -7.40 7.67 2.31
CA LEU A 77 -5.95 7.50 2.39
C LEU A 77 -5.21 8.32 1.32
N ASP A 78 -5.75 8.41 0.09
CA ASP A 78 -5.16 9.24 -0.96
C ASP A 78 -5.04 10.71 -0.53
N ASN A 79 -6.05 11.24 0.20
CA ASN A 79 -6.01 12.61 0.73
C ASN A 79 -4.96 12.76 1.85
N GLN A 80 -4.86 11.75 2.72
CA GLN A 80 -3.87 11.76 3.81
C GLN A 80 -2.45 11.67 3.29
N ASP A 81 -2.19 10.86 2.26
CA ASP A 81 -0.88 10.74 1.63
C ASP A 81 -0.39 12.06 1.04
N ALA A 82 -1.30 12.85 0.44
CA ALA A 82 -0.97 14.18 -0.06
C ALA A 82 -0.52 15.11 1.08
N ALA A 83 -1.24 15.10 2.20
CA ALA A 83 -0.89 15.88 3.38
C ALA A 83 0.40 15.38 4.07
N GLN A 84 0.62 14.07 4.11
CA GLN A 84 1.83 13.47 4.67
C GLN A 84 3.06 13.80 3.85
N LYS A 85 2.99 13.76 2.52
CA LYS A 85 4.11 14.17 1.66
C LYS A 85 4.57 15.59 1.95
N GLU A 86 3.64 16.51 2.16
CA GLU A 86 3.98 17.89 2.51
C GLU A 86 4.62 17.97 3.90
N GLN A 87 4.11 17.21 4.88
CA GLN A 87 4.71 17.13 6.22
C GLN A 87 6.12 16.54 6.19
N ASP A 88 6.34 15.49 5.42
CA ASP A 88 7.65 14.85 5.28
C ASP A 88 8.67 15.82 4.67
N GLU A 89 8.27 16.61 3.67
CA GLU A 89 9.13 17.67 3.13
C GLU A 89 9.45 18.75 4.18
N ARG A 90 8.47 19.14 5.00
CA ARG A 90 8.68 20.09 6.10
C ARG A 90 9.63 19.52 7.15
N LEU A 91 9.44 18.26 7.54
CA LEU A 91 10.31 17.55 8.48
C LEU A 91 11.74 17.42 7.95
N ARG A 92 11.92 17.07 6.67
CA ARG A 92 13.25 17.00 6.04
C ARG A 92 13.96 18.35 6.05
N ARG A 93 13.24 19.44 5.77
CA ARG A 93 13.79 20.80 5.88
C ARG A 93 14.19 21.12 7.33
N GLN A 94 13.35 20.78 8.30
CA GLN A 94 13.67 20.98 9.72
C GLN A 94 14.86 20.14 10.18
N GLU A 95 15.00 18.90 9.71
CA GLU A 95 16.15 18.05 10.06
C GLU A 95 17.47 18.65 9.59
N GLU A 96 17.50 19.28 8.41
CA GLU A 96 18.69 19.96 7.91
C GLU A 96 19.08 21.16 8.78
N GLU A 97 18.11 21.97 9.22
CA GLU A 97 18.33 23.08 10.14
C GLU A 97 18.79 22.60 11.51
N LEU A 98 18.13 21.57 12.06
CA LEU A 98 18.48 20.99 13.35
C LEU A 98 19.88 20.36 13.32
N ARG A 99 20.29 19.78 12.18
CA ARG A 99 21.66 19.29 11.95
C ARG A 99 22.68 20.44 11.92
N ARG A 100 22.32 21.61 11.38
CA ARG A 100 23.19 22.80 11.46
C ARG A 100 23.32 23.27 12.89
N GLN A 101 22.21 23.44 13.60
CA GLN A 101 22.21 23.85 15.01
C GLN A 101 22.97 22.88 15.91
N ARG A 102 22.82 21.57 15.70
CA ARG A 102 23.55 20.57 16.48
C ARG A 102 25.06 20.65 16.31
N ARG A 103 25.56 21.00 15.11
CA ARG A 103 26.99 21.21 14.88
C ARG A 103 27.50 22.42 15.66
N GLU A 104 26.79 23.54 15.60
CA GLU A 104 27.15 24.75 16.35
C GLU A 104 27.13 24.51 17.87
N ILE A 105 26.08 23.85 18.39
CA ILE A 105 26.01 23.49 19.83
C ILE A 105 27.17 22.57 20.21
N GLN A 106 27.58 21.66 19.33
CA GLN A 106 28.68 20.75 19.61
C GLN A 106 30.04 21.48 19.61
N GLU A 107 30.21 22.49 18.77
CA GLU A 107 31.38 23.38 18.79
C GLU A 107 31.42 24.24 20.06
N LEU A 108 30.28 24.86 20.43
CA LEU A 108 30.14 25.62 21.67
C LEU A 108 30.41 24.75 22.90
N LYS A 109 29.88 23.52 22.93
CA LYS A 109 30.14 22.56 24.01
C LYS A 109 31.59 22.13 24.08
N ARG A 110 32.29 22.01 22.95
CA ARG A 110 33.74 21.74 22.96
C ARG A 110 34.54 22.89 23.56
N GLN A 111 34.14 24.14 23.28
CA GLN A 111 34.77 25.31 23.87
C GLN A 111 34.51 25.40 25.38
N GLN A 112 33.25 25.23 25.81
CA GLN A 112 32.90 25.24 27.23
C GLN A 112 33.59 24.12 28.01
N GLY A 113 33.61 22.89 27.48
CA GLY A 113 34.29 21.77 28.14
C GLY A 113 35.81 21.97 28.28
N GLN A 114 36.41 22.86 27.49
CA GLN A 114 37.82 23.23 27.60
C GLN A 114 38.03 24.42 28.55
N SER A 115 37.04 25.30 28.72
CA SER A 115 37.02 26.38 29.72
C SER A 115 36.78 25.87 31.14
N ASP A 116 35.99 24.82 31.33
CA ASP A 116 35.70 24.24 32.66
C ASP A 116 36.86 23.39 33.22
N SER A 117 37.93 23.18 32.43
CA SER A 117 39.08 22.33 32.78
C SER A 117 40.32 23.12 33.26
N TYR A 118 40.18 24.41 33.55
CA TYR A 118 41.20 25.30 34.16
C TYR A 118 40.71 25.84 35.49
#